data_AF-A0A2H0UTQ9-F1
#
_entry.id   AF-A0A2H0UTQ9-F1
#
_cell.length_a   1.000
_cell.length_b   1.000
_cell.length_c   1.000
_cell.angle_alpha   90.00
_cell.angle_beta   90.00
_cell.angle_gamma   90.00
#
_symmetry.space_group_name_H-M   'P 1'
#
loop_
_entity.id
_entity.type
_entity.pdbx_description
1 polymer ?
#
loop_
_entity_poly.entity_id
_entity_poly.type
_entity_poly.pdbx_seq_one_letter_code
_entity_poly.pdbx_strand_id
1 'polypeptide(L)'
;MKKQLGQFFTTNSDYILQGLEGFIENKQVVDPFAGSGDLLAWAQKSKCNSMLGFDIDEKYVNHKTIFLNDSLNNPKQYGFILTNPPYLHKNKADTETKELFFGEKHKIFEDLYQISIFEMMKSQEGILIVPLNFLSAENSGKIRKIFFEKFEIVKMNIFLEQVFDDTTYNVIAFYFKEKKGGVDENKIFASIFPESKQIEFTLEKKFDWQLGGEFLTRVRSSQNHLGVMRLTEDFLQAGDCQVDLAVQNIKAKQKFFVDKTIKSFLKKNILFLRAIDSKNGKKIQLEDIRSYDVEGLVGKQSSRNMAHLIFS
;
A
#
# COMPACT_ATOMS: atom_id res chain seq x y z
N MET A 1 12.39 -18.66 3.82
CA MET A 1 13.20 -17.54 4.32
C MET A 1 12.92 -16.25 3.56
N LYS A 2 13.39 -16.03 2.32
CA LYS A 2 13.16 -14.79 1.51
C LYS A 2 11.73 -14.21 1.58
N LYS A 3 10.71 -15.06 1.35
CA LYS A 3 9.29 -14.65 1.38
C LYS A 3 8.82 -14.18 2.77
N GLN A 4 9.29 -14.83 3.83
CA GLN A 4 8.91 -14.49 5.21
C GLN A 4 9.71 -13.28 5.74
N LEU A 5 10.88 -13.01 5.17
CA LEU A 5 11.63 -11.78 5.42
C LEU A 5 11.14 -10.61 4.55
N GLY A 6 10.20 -10.84 3.61
CA GLY A 6 9.66 -9.80 2.73
C GLY A 6 10.70 -9.15 1.80
N GLN A 7 11.78 -9.85 1.44
CA GLN A 7 12.90 -9.28 0.69
C GLN A 7 12.56 -9.10 -0.81
N PHE A 8 12.74 -7.89 -1.33
CA PHE A 8 12.66 -7.53 -2.75
C PHE A 8 13.94 -6.81 -3.18
N PHE A 9 14.63 -7.31 -4.21
CA PHE A 9 15.90 -6.75 -4.66
C PHE A 9 15.71 -5.60 -5.64
N THR A 10 16.53 -4.55 -5.50
CA THR A 10 16.47 -3.34 -6.33
C THR A 10 17.45 -3.40 -7.49
N THR A 11 17.24 -4.35 -8.40
CA THR A 11 18.13 -4.60 -9.55
C THR A 11 18.13 -3.45 -10.59
N ASN A 12 17.11 -2.59 -10.59
CA ASN A 12 17.00 -1.43 -11.49
C ASN A 12 17.08 -0.08 -10.74
N SER A 13 18.05 0.03 -9.82
CA SER A 13 18.21 1.21 -8.95
C SER A 13 18.41 2.52 -9.72
N ASP A 14 19.13 2.50 -10.85
CA ASP A 14 19.34 3.69 -11.69
C ASP A 14 18.03 4.27 -12.22
N TYR A 15 17.11 3.42 -12.68
CA TYR A 15 15.79 3.86 -13.14
C TYR A 15 14.91 4.32 -11.98
N ILE A 16 14.86 3.54 -10.91
CA ILE A 16 13.96 3.80 -9.78
C ILE A 16 14.31 5.12 -9.09
N LEU A 17 15.61 5.43 -8.98
CA LEU A 17 16.14 6.58 -8.26
C LEU A 17 16.52 7.75 -9.17
N GLN A 18 16.14 7.69 -10.45
CA GLN A 18 16.46 8.74 -11.42
C GLN A 18 16.00 10.11 -10.92
N GLY A 19 16.90 11.09 -10.95
CA GLY A 19 16.63 12.46 -10.54
C GLY A 19 16.66 12.68 -9.02
N LEU A 20 17.06 11.68 -8.24
CA LEU A 20 17.29 11.78 -6.78
C LEU A 20 18.79 11.79 -6.41
N GLU A 21 19.69 11.66 -7.40
CA GLU A 21 21.16 11.57 -7.20
C GLU A 21 21.69 12.80 -6.45
N GLY A 22 21.15 13.99 -6.74
CA GLY A 22 21.59 15.23 -6.10
C GLY A 22 21.36 15.29 -4.58
N PHE A 23 20.50 14.43 -4.03
CA PHE A 23 20.23 14.42 -2.58
C PHE A 23 21.25 13.58 -1.79
N ILE A 24 22.00 12.71 -2.45
CA ILE A 24 22.94 11.78 -1.79
C ILE A 24 24.40 12.22 -1.86
N GLU A 25 24.71 13.20 -2.72
CA GLU A 25 26.07 13.71 -2.90
C GLU A 25 26.66 14.16 -1.56
N ASN A 26 27.87 13.67 -1.24
CA ASN A 26 28.59 13.93 0.00
C ASN A 26 27.90 13.47 1.30
N LYS A 27 26.87 12.62 1.24
CA LYS A 27 26.20 12.06 2.42
C LYS A 27 26.87 10.80 2.93
N GLN A 28 26.75 10.54 4.23
CA GLN A 28 27.04 9.22 4.82
C GLN A 28 25.75 8.40 4.76
N VAL A 29 25.73 7.41 3.89
CA VAL A 29 24.53 6.65 3.52
C VAL A 29 24.46 5.37 4.33
N VAL A 30 23.29 5.10 4.89
CA VAL A 30 23.00 3.81 5.50
C VAL A 30 21.82 3.14 4.81
N ASP A 31 22.00 1.86 4.44
CA ASP A 31 20.90 0.98 4.04
C ASP A 31 20.64 -0.06 5.12
N PRO A 32 19.58 0.08 5.93
CA PRO A 32 19.27 -0.88 6.99
C PRO A 32 18.78 -2.24 6.50
N PHE A 33 18.50 -2.38 5.20
CA PHE A 33 17.97 -3.59 4.55
C PHE A 33 18.71 -3.84 3.22
N ALA A 34 20.04 -3.91 3.30
CA ALA A 34 20.94 -3.80 2.17
C ALA A 34 20.80 -4.90 1.12
N GLY A 35 20.36 -6.11 1.49
CA GLY A 35 20.27 -7.25 0.58
C GLY A 35 21.57 -7.45 -0.20
N SER A 36 21.49 -7.61 -1.51
CA SER A 36 22.65 -7.72 -2.41
C SER A 36 23.52 -6.46 -2.51
N GLY A 37 23.13 -5.34 -1.90
CA GLY A 37 23.90 -4.09 -1.91
C GLY A 37 23.69 -3.22 -3.15
N ASP A 38 22.65 -3.46 -3.96
CA ASP A 38 22.38 -2.71 -5.19
C ASP A 38 22.21 -1.20 -4.93
N LEU A 39 21.53 -0.84 -3.83
CA LEU A 39 21.36 0.54 -3.42
C LEU A 39 22.67 1.19 -2.94
N LEU A 40 23.54 0.42 -2.28
CA LEU A 40 24.87 0.90 -1.89
C LEU A 40 25.75 1.15 -3.12
N ALA A 41 25.67 0.27 -4.13
CA ALA A 41 26.36 0.46 -5.40
C ALA A 41 25.86 1.71 -6.13
N TRP A 42 24.54 1.94 -6.15
CA TRP A 42 23.97 3.18 -6.69
C TRP A 42 24.41 4.43 -5.91
N ALA A 43 24.45 4.36 -4.58
CA ALA A 43 24.94 5.47 -3.75
C ALA A 43 26.41 5.80 -4.04
N GLN A 44 27.25 4.78 -4.22
CA GLN A 44 28.65 4.95 -4.60
C GLN A 44 28.78 5.68 -5.94
N LYS A 45 28.03 5.24 -6.95
CA LYS A 45 27.97 5.87 -8.27
C LYS A 45 27.48 7.32 -8.19
N SER A 46 26.59 7.59 -7.25
CA SER A 46 26.00 8.92 -6.99
C SER A 46 26.82 9.78 -6.02
N LYS A 47 28.11 9.45 -5.83
CA LYS A 47 29.09 10.26 -5.07
C LYS A 47 28.71 10.50 -3.60
N CYS A 48 28.16 9.48 -2.93
CA CYS A 48 28.08 9.52 -1.46
C CYS A 48 29.49 9.57 -0.84
N ASN A 49 29.62 10.14 0.36
CA ASN A 49 30.90 10.20 1.08
C ASN A 49 31.30 8.83 1.68
N SER A 50 30.34 8.13 2.27
CA SER A 50 30.54 6.77 2.78
C SER A 50 29.22 6.00 2.73
N MET A 51 29.30 4.67 2.77
CA MET A 51 28.14 3.79 2.73
C MET A 51 28.28 2.67 3.74
N LEU A 52 27.18 2.30 4.39
CA LEU A 52 27.09 1.19 5.34
C LEU A 52 25.76 0.48 5.14
N GLY A 53 25.78 -0.84 5.10
CA GLY A 53 24.63 -1.70 4.93
C GLY A 53 24.42 -2.63 6.11
N PHE A 54 23.16 -3.01 6.32
CA PHE A 54 22.78 -4.04 7.26
C PHE A 54 21.81 -5.02 6.61
N ASP A 55 21.90 -6.30 6.97
CA ASP A 55 20.88 -7.29 6.64
C ASP A 55 20.73 -8.30 7.77
N ILE A 56 19.53 -8.88 7.89
CA ILE A 56 19.25 -9.95 8.86
C ILE A 56 19.59 -11.33 8.31
N ASP A 57 19.63 -11.49 6.99
CA ASP A 57 20.03 -12.73 6.32
C ASP A 57 21.55 -12.74 6.15
N GLU A 58 22.23 -13.60 6.92
CA GLU A 58 23.68 -13.77 6.92
C GLU A 58 24.27 -14.01 5.53
N LYS A 59 23.48 -14.54 4.58
CA LYS A 59 23.89 -14.73 3.19
C LYS A 59 24.38 -13.44 2.52
N TYR A 60 23.82 -12.29 2.89
CA TYR A 60 24.15 -11.00 2.29
C TYR A 60 25.24 -10.24 3.05
N VAL A 61 25.66 -10.75 4.21
CA VAL A 61 26.68 -10.13 5.04
C VAL A 61 28.06 -10.39 4.44
N ASN A 62 28.81 -9.32 4.19
CA ASN A 62 30.17 -9.40 3.61
C ASN A 62 31.26 -8.88 4.57
N HIS A 63 30.87 -8.42 5.77
CA HIS A 63 31.76 -7.88 6.82
C HIS A 63 32.66 -6.72 6.38
N LYS A 64 32.31 -6.05 5.28
CA LYS A 64 33.04 -4.91 4.73
C LYS A 64 32.14 -3.71 4.56
N THR A 65 31.08 -3.88 3.80
CA THR A 65 30.06 -2.86 3.56
C THR A 65 28.71 -3.25 4.13
N ILE A 66 28.42 -4.56 4.27
CA ILE A 66 27.15 -5.09 4.78
C ILE A 66 27.43 -5.94 6.02
N PHE A 67 26.75 -5.62 7.12
CA PHE A 67 26.91 -6.26 8.43
C PHE A 67 25.60 -6.89 8.92
N LEU A 68 25.71 -7.93 9.75
CA LEU A 68 24.52 -8.59 10.32
C LEU A 68 23.80 -7.66 11.30
N ASN A 69 22.52 -7.39 11.07
CA ASN A 69 21.65 -6.68 12.02
C ASN A 69 20.16 -6.90 11.69
N ASP A 70 19.36 -7.20 12.71
CA ASP A 70 17.91 -7.07 12.61
C ASP A 70 17.52 -5.59 12.77
N SER A 71 17.41 -4.88 11.67
CA SER A 71 17.13 -3.43 11.67
C SER A 71 15.71 -3.07 12.09
N LEU A 72 14.78 -4.04 12.18
CA LEU A 72 13.42 -3.82 12.68
C LEU A 72 13.36 -3.89 14.21
N ASN A 73 14.08 -4.83 14.81
CA ASN A 73 14.08 -4.99 16.27
C ASN A 73 15.24 -4.25 16.96
N ASN A 74 16.34 -4.03 16.24
CA ASN A 74 17.56 -3.38 16.72
C ASN A 74 17.99 -2.25 15.77
N PRO A 75 17.17 -1.20 15.58
CA PRO A 75 17.54 -0.09 14.71
C PRO A 75 18.77 0.65 15.25
N LYS A 76 19.69 1.00 14.35
CA LYS A 76 20.79 1.91 14.65
C LYS A 76 20.35 3.37 14.46
N GLN A 77 21.24 4.30 14.80
CA GLN A 77 21.05 5.69 14.42
C GLN A 77 21.56 5.88 12.99
N TYR A 78 20.75 6.51 12.16
CA TYR A 78 21.02 6.71 10.74
C TYR A 78 20.98 8.20 10.44
N GLY A 79 22.01 8.76 9.78
CA GLY A 79 21.98 10.14 9.31
C GLY A 79 21.11 10.28 8.06
N PHE A 80 21.65 9.76 6.95
CA PHE A 80 20.95 9.64 5.66
C PHE A 80 20.61 8.18 5.39
N ILE A 81 19.33 7.87 5.21
CA ILE A 81 18.89 6.51 4.85
C ILE A 81 18.73 6.40 3.33
N LEU A 82 19.20 5.31 2.73
CA LEU A 82 18.81 4.89 1.38
C LEU A 82 18.38 3.44 1.47
N THR A 83 17.10 3.12 1.25
CA THR A 83 16.65 1.73 1.43
C THR A 83 15.39 1.38 0.63
N ASN A 84 15.28 0.09 0.34
CA ASN A 84 14.05 -0.56 -0.09
C ASN A 84 13.65 -1.55 1.04
N PRO A 85 12.84 -1.11 2.02
CA PRO A 85 12.50 -1.96 3.15
C PRO A 85 11.72 -3.22 2.74
N PRO A 86 11.68 -4.25 3.60
CA PRO A 86 10.94 -5.48 3.31
C PRO A 86 9.43 -5.24 3.23
N TYR A 87 8.74 -5.94 2.29
CA TYR A 87 7.27 -5.89 2.16
C TYR A 87 6.65 -7.25 2.54
N LEU A 88 5.89 -7.28 3.62
CA LEU A 88 5.13 -8.46 4.00
C LEU A 88 3.96 -8.05 4.87
N HIS A 89 2.76 -8.18 4.30
CA HIS A 89 1.54 -7.95 5.04
C HIS A 89 1.39 -9.00 6.15
N LYS A 90 1.04 -8.59 7.39
CA LYS A 90 0.91 -9.45 8.57
C LYS A 90 0.06 -10.70 8.31
N ASN A 91 -1.01 -10.59 7.53
CA ASN A 91 -1.88 -11.73 7.20
C ASN A 91 -1.20 -12.80 6.31
N LYS A 92 -0.12 -12.46 5.62
CA LYS A 92 0.70 -13.37 4.79
C LYS A 92 1.89 -13.96 5.55
N ALA A 93 2.22 -13.39 6.71
CA ALA A 93 3.28 -13.87 7.59
C ALA A 93 2.83 -15.12 8.37
N ASP A 94 3.77 -16.05 8.58
CA ASP A 94 3.57 -17.17 9.50
C ASP A 94 3.62 -16.72 10.97
N THR A 95 3.36 -17.66 11.90
CA THR A 95 3.28 -17.35 13.34
C THR A 95 4.61 -16.81 13.88
N GLU A 96 5.73 -17.44 13.51
CA GLU A 96 7.07 -17.02 13.96
C GLU A 96 7.40 -15.60 13.49
N THR A 97 7.15 -15.30 12.21
CA THR A 97 7.37 -13.96 11.63
C THR A 97 6.47 -12.91 12.28
N LYS A 98 5.21 -13.27 12.62
CA LYS A 98 4.29 -12.38 13.34
C LYS A 98 4.79 -12.06 14.73
N GLU A 99 5.24 -13.07 15.48
CA GLU A 99 5.77 -12.88 16.82
C GLU A 99 7.05 -12.03 16.79
N LEU A 100 7.92 -12.30 15.81
CA LEU A 100 9.21 -11.61 15.67
C LEU A 100 9.06 -10.13 15.28
N PHE A 101 8.18 -9.80 14.34
CA PHE A 101 8.10 -8.45 13.79
C PHE A 101 6.82 -7.69 14.11
N PHE A 102 5.69 -8.38 14.31
CA PHE A 102 4.38 -7.77 14.56
C PHE A 102 3.91 -7.90 16.02
N GLY A 103 4.84 -8.13 16.95
CA GLY A 103 4.59 -8.17 18.39
C GLY A 103 4.10 -6.84 18.97
N GLU A 104 3.98 -6.74 20.29
CA GLU A 104 3.33 -5.62 20.99
C GLU A 104 3.82 -4.22 20.55
N LYS A 105 5.14 -4.06 20.32
CA LYS A 105 5.73 -2.79 19.84
C LYS A 105 5.18 -2.35 18.47
N HIS A 106 4.90 -3.29 17.58
CA HIS A 106 4.56 -3.03 16.17
C HIS A 106 3.14 -3.45 15.79
N LYS A 107 2.35 -3.93 16.77
CA LYS A 107 0.99 -4.46 16.63
C LYS A 107 0.03 -3.54 15.86
N ILE A 108 0.28 -2.23 15.89
CA ILE A 108 -0.55 -1.23 15.22
C ILE A 108 -0.38 -1.22 13.69
N PHE A 109 0.71 -1.80 13.18
CA PHE A 109 1.08 -1.83 11.77
C PHE A 109 0.63 -3.12 11.09
N GLU A 110 0.47 -3.08 9.77
CA GLU A 110 -0.02 -4.21 8.99
C GLU A 110 0.99 -4.76 7.99
N ASP A 111 2.10 -4.06 7.76
CA ASP A 111 3.13 -4.46 6.80
C ASP A 111 4.54 -4.11 7.33
N LEU A 112 5.53 -4.91 6.97
CA LEU A 112 6.93 -4.73 7.39
C LEU A 112 7.52 -3.38 6.96
N TYR A 113 7.13 -2.83 5.81
CA TYR A 113 7.64 -1.50 5.41
C TYR A 113 7.13 -0.40 6.33
N GLN A 114 5.94 -0.57 6.94
CA GLN A 114 5.40 0.41 7.88
C GLN A 114 6.23 0.43 9.16
N ILE A 115 6.62 -0.75 9.64
CA ILE A 115 7.52 -0.93 10.79
C ILE A 115 8.90 -0.36 10.45
N SER A 116 9.39 -0.65 9.25
CA SER A 116 10.67 -0.12 8.76
C SER A 116 10.71 1.41 8.82
N ILE A 117 9.71 2.10 8.27
CA ILE A 117 9.60 3.56 8.35
C ILE A 117 9.55 4.02 9.81
N PHE A 118 8.79 3.34 10.67
CA PHE A 118 8.66 3.69 12.08
C PHE A 118 9.99 3.61 12.83
N GLU A 119 10.78 2.57 12.61
CA GLU A 119 12.09 2.39 13.25
C GLU A 119 13.14 3.37 12.70
N MET A 120 12.97 3.80 11.45
CA MET A 120 13.82 4.77 10.78
C MET A 120 13.52 6.23 11.16
N MET A 121 12.49 6.49 11.97
CA MET A 121 12.09 7.85 12.34
C MET A 121 13.18 8.66 13.06
N LYS A 122 14.25 8.03 13.56
CA LYS A 122 15.41 8.71 14.15
C LYS A 122 16.34 9.37 13.11
N SER A 123 16.16 9.08 11.83
CA SER A 123 16.92 9.71 10.75
C SER A 123 16.59 11.18 10.55
N GLN A 124 17.47 11.89 9.85
CA GLN A 124 17.29 13.30 9.49
C GLN A 124 16.69 13.46 8.09
N GLU A 125 17.09 12.58 7.17
CA GLU A 125 16.68 12.60 5.78
C GLU A 125 16.99 11.24 5.13
N GLY A 126 16.49 11.05 3.91
CA GLY A 126 16.82 9.87 3.16
C GLY A 126 16.00 9.70 1.89
N ILE A 127 16.23 8.59 1.22
CA ILE A 127 15.48 8.11 0.07
C ILE A 127 14.88 6.75 0.41
N LEU A 128 13.55 6.63 0.28
CA LEU A 128 12.83 5.38 0.52
C LEU A 128 12.16 4.91 -0.77
N ILE A 129 12.20 3.59 -1.01
CA ILE A 129 11.41 2.93 -2.03
C ILE A 129 10.33 2.09 -1.33
N VAL A 130 9.06 2.47 -1.44
CA VAL A 130 7.96 1.80 -0.72
C VAL A 130 6.75 1.60 -1.64
N PRO A 131 5.79 0.73 -1.30
CA PRO A 131 4.57 0.60 -2.07
C PRO A 131 3.80 1.93 -2.13
N LEU A 132 3.18 2.24 -3.27
CA LEU A 132 2.29 3.40 -3.44
C LEU A 132 1.18 3.44 -2.38
N ASN A 133 0.80 2.26 -1.86
CA ASN A 133 -0.12 2.10 -0.74
C ASN A 133 0.26 2.90 0.50
N PHE A 134 1.54 3.23 0.71
CA PHE A 134 1.96 4.16 1.76
C PHE A 134 1.17 5.46 1.69
N LEU A 135 1.04 6.05 0.49
CA LEU A 135 0.31 7.31 0.29
C LEU A 135 -1.21 7.12 0.11
N SER A 136 -1.66 5.99 -0.43
CA SER A 136 -3.06 5.84 -0.88
C SER A 136 -3.93 4.92 -0.01
N ALA A 137 -3.37 3.96 0.71
CA ALA A 137 -4.16 2.94 1.40
C ALA A 137 -4.63 3.40 2.80
N GLU A 138 -5.84 3.02 3.20
CA GLU A 138 -6.40 3.34 4.52
C GLU A 138 -5.55 2.75 5.66
N ASN A 139 -5.10 1.50 5.50
CA ASN A 139 -4.30 0.81 6.51
C ASN A 139 -2.89 1.39 6.70
N SER A 140 -2.43 2.26 5.80
CA SER A 140 -1.18 3.02 5.95
C SER A 140 -1.38 4.35 6.69
N GLY A 141 -2.61 4.71 7.06
CA GLY A 141 -2.90 6.01 7.68
C GLY A 141 -2.13 6.29 8.97
N LYS A 142 -1.90 5.27 9.80
CA LYS A 142 -1.12 5.43 11.05
C LYS A 142 0.33 5.80 10.77
N ILE A 143 1.01 5.03 9.92
CA ILE A 143 2.42 5.29 9.60
C ILE A 143 2.57 6.60 8.82
N ARG A 144 1.62 6.96 7.94
CA ARG A 144 1.60 8.28 7.31
C ARG A 144 1.56 9.41 8.32
N LYS A 145 0.64 9.35 9.30
CA LYS A 145 0.53 10.38 10.34
C LYS A 145 1.85 10.51 11.11
N ILE A 146 2.44 9.38 11.53
CA ILE A 146 3.73 9.38 12.23
C ILE A 146 4.84 9.99 11.36
N PHE A 147 4.94 9.57 10.10
CA PHE A 147 5.94 10.05 9.16
C PHE A 147 5.81 11.56 8.91
N PHE A 148 4.63 12.02 8.52
CA PHE A 148 4.39 13.42 8.17
C PHE A 148 4.32 14.36 9.38
N GLU A 149 4.28 13.86 10.61
CA GLU A 149 4.46 14.71 11.78
C GLU A 149 5.92 15.18 11.92
N LYS A 150 6.88 14.41 11.38
CA LYS A 150 8.31 14.73 11.46
C LYS A 150 8.91 15.15 10.11
N PHE A 151 8.54 14.49 9.02
CA PHE A 151 9.22 14.57 7.73
C PHE A 151 8.33 15.13 6.63
N GLU A 152 8.93 15.84 5.69
CA GLU A 152 8.32 16.18 4.42
C GLU A 152 8.94 15.39 3.26
N ILE A 153 8.12 15.08 2.27
CA ILE A 153 8.57 14.56 0.98
C ILE A 153 8.83 15.76 0.07
N VAL A 154 10.03 15.83 -0.51
CA VAL A 154 10.43 16.95 -1.37
C VAL A 154 10.27 16.59 -2.85
N LYS A 155 10.72 15.39 -3.24
CA LYS A 155 10.68 14.90 -4.62
C LYS A 155 10.39 13.41 -4.64
N MET A 156 9.59 12.97 -5.62
CA MET A 156 9.14 11.59 -5.72
C MET A 156 9.10 11.10 -7.18
N ASN A 157 9.34 9.81 -7.36
CA ASN A 157 9.05 9.04 -8.56
C ASN A 157 7.88 8.09 -8.24
N ILE A 158 6.89 8.03 -9.12
CA ILE A 158 5.73 7.12 -9.04
C ILE A 158 5.80 6.15 -10.21
N PHE A 159 5.79 4.85 -9.95
CA PHE A 159 5.84 3.82 -10.98
C PHE A 159 4.46 3.16 -11.11
N LEU A 160 3.81 3.38 -12.26
CA LEU A 160 2.53 2.73 -12.59
C LEU A 160 2.72 1.36 -13.26
N GLU A 161 3.97 1.03 -13.58
CA GLU A 161 4.42 -0.25 -14.10
C GLU A 161 5.19 -1.06 -13.04
N GLN A 162 5.36 -2.35 -13.32
CA GLN A 162 6.14 -3.24 -12.46
C GLN A 162 7.63 -2.97 -12.66
N VAL A 163 8.32 -2.53 -11.59
CA VAL A 163 9.78 -2.26 -11.60
C VAL A 163 10.60 -3.28 -10.83
N PHE A 164 9.93 -4.26 -10.21
CA PHE A 164 10.55 -5.36 -9.47
C PHE A 164 9.97 -6.68 -9.98
N ASP A 165 10.82 -7.67 -10.28
CA ASP A 165 10.37 -8.95 -10.83
C ASP A 165 9.45 -9.73 -9.86
N ASP A 166 9.69 -9.56 -8.56
CA ASP A 166 9.09 -10.37 -7.50
C ASP A 166 7.78 -9.78 -6.93
N THR A 167 7.34 -8.59 -7.36
CA THR A 167 6.12 -7.95 -6.83
C THR A 167 5.30 -7.24 -7.89
N THR A 168 3.96 -7.30 -7.74
CA THR A 168 3.01 -6.57 -8.58
C THR A 168 2.58 -5.24 -7.98
N TYR A 169 3.16 -4.83 -6.85
CA TYR A 169 2.84 -3.53 -6.25
C TYR A 169 3.43 -2.40 -7.10
N ASN A 170 2.60 -1.39 -7.39
CA ASN A 170 3.11 -0.10 -7.82
C ASN A 170 3.88 0.53 -6.66
N VAL A 171 5.03 1.10 -6.95
CA VAL A 171 5.95 1.63 -5.94
C VAL A 171 6.21 3.12 -6.16
N ILE A 172 6.67 3.76 -5.11
CA ILE A 172 7.16 5.13 -5.13
C ILE A 172 8.59 5.13 -4.59
N ALA A 173 9.44 5.96 -5.17
CA ALA A 173 10.75 6.28 -4.62
C ALA A 173 10.78 7.77 -4.31
N PHE A 174 11.11 8.17 -3.09
CA PHE A 174 11.07 9.58 -2.73
C PHE A 174 12.21 9.99 -1.80
N TYR A 175 12.66 11.23 -1.98
CA TYR A 175 13.52 11.90 -1.02
C TYR A 175 12.68 12.61 0.04
N PHE A 176 13.03 12.42 1.30
CA PHE A 176 12.41 13.05 2.46
C PHE A 176 13.45 13.72 3.35
N LYS A 177 13.01 14.68 4.16
CA LYS A 177 13.83 15.36 5.17
C LYS A 177 12.96 15.86 6.32
N GLU A 178 13.58 16.18 7.46
CA GLU A 178 12.87 16.79 8.60
C GLU A 178 12.17 18.09 8.20
N LYS A 179 10.91 18.24 8.63
CA LYS A 179 10.12 19.45 8.42
C LYS A 179 10.69 20.60 9.23
N LYS A 180 10.67 21.79 8.65
CA LYS A 180 10.89 23.04 9.39
C LYS A 180 9.55 23.57 9.91
N GLY A 181 9.09 23.02 11.04
CA GLY A 181 7.87 23.46 11.73
C GLY A 181 6.64 22.56 11.51
N GLY A 182 5.56 22.87 12.21
CA GLY A 182 4.30 22.11 12.22
C GLY A 182 3.37 22.46 11.07
N VAL A 183 3.83 22.31 9.83
CA VAL A 183 3.02 22.59 8.64
C VAL A 183 2.09 21.40 8.35
N ASP A 184 0.80 21.68 8.24
CA ASP A 184 -0.28 20.72 8.00
C ASP A 184 -0.50 20.39 6.51
N GLU A 185 0.42 20.81 5.66
CA GLU A 185 0.47 20.50 4.23
C GLU A 185 1.89 20.07 3.80
N ASN A 186 1.95 19.29 2.73
CA ASN A 186 3.19 18.86 2.09
C ASN A 186 2.99 18.94 0.58
N LYS A 187 3.61 19.93 -0.04
CA LYS A 187 3.65 20.09 -1.49
C LYS A 187 4.73 19.18 -2.08
N ILE A 188 4.37 18.32 -3.02
CA ILE A 188 5.26 17.28 -3.58
C ILE A 188 5.38 17.45 -5.09
N PHE A 189 6.63 17.49 -5.57
CA PHE A 189 6.96 17.38 -6.99
C PHE A 189 7.18 15.90 -7.34
N ALA A 190 6.44 15.39 -8.32
CA ALA A 190 6.54 13.98 -8.70
C ALA A 190 6.68 13.73 -10.20
N SER A 191 7.48 12.73 -10.56
CA SER A 191 7.56 12.15 -11.90
C SER A 191 6.76 10.85 -11.95
N ILE A 192 5.82 10.72 -12.87
CA ILE A 192 5.05 9.49 -13.11
C ILE A 192 5.67 8.71 -14.27
N PHE A 193 6.01 7.47 -14.02
CA PHE A 193 6.58 6.53 -14.98
C PHE A 193 5.55 5.46 -15.39
N PRO A 194 5.62 4.97 -16.65
CA PRO A 194 6.71 5.17 -17.64
C PRO A 194 6.64 6.47 -18.47
N GLU A 195 5.54 7.22 -18.42
CA GLU A 195 5.32 8.37 -19.31
C GLU A 195 6.24 9.57 -19.02
N SER A 196 7.00 9.53 -17.92
CA SER A 196 7.85 10.62 -17.41
C SER A 196 7.08 11.91 -17.16
N LYS A 197 5.77 11.80 -16.86
CA LYS A 197 4.88 12.94 -16.66
C LYS A 197 5.19 13.63 -15.34
N GLN A 198 5.52 14.92 -15.39
CA GLN A 198 5.70 15.74 -14.20
C GLN A 198 4.36 16.20 -13.65
N ILE A 199 4.14 16.04 -12.35
CA ILE A 199 2.98 16.54 -11.63
C ILE A 199 3.41 17.22 -10.33
N GLU A 200 2.52 18.05 -9.82
CA GLU A 200 2.62 18.67 -8.51
C GLU A 200 1.30 18.42 -7.79
N PHE A 201 1.36 18.01 -6.52
CA PHE A 201 0.17 17.85 -5.69
C PHE A 201 0.50 18.10 -4.22
N THR A 202 -0.55 18.35 -3.42
CA THR A 202 -0.42 18.62 -2.00
C THR A 202 -1.12 17.52 -1.20
N LEU A 203 -0.43 17.02 -0.17
CA LEU A 203 -1.05 16.20 0.88
C LEU A 203 -1.35 17.10 2.08
N GLU A 204 -2.51 16.91 2.69
CA GLU A 204 -2.96 17.73 3.83
C GLU A 204 -3.32 16.86 5.04
N LYS A 205 -3.00 17.34 6.25
CA LYS A 205 -3.27 16.65 7.52
C LYS A 205 -4.76 16.37 7.73
N LYS A 206 -5.63 17.32 7.37
CA LYS A 206 -7.10 17.18 7.44
C LYS A 206 -7.66 16.06 6.55
N PHE A 207 -6.87 15.59 5.58
CA PHE A 207 -7.20 14.48 4.69
C PHE A 207 -6.30 13.26 4.96
N ASP A 208 -5.84 13.09 6.20
CA ASP A 208 -5.00 11.97 6.67
C ASP A 208 -3.71 11.77 5.85
N TRP A 209 -3.18 12.86 5.28
CA TRP A 209 -2.04 12.84 4.37
C TRP A 209 -2.21 11.85 3.21
N GLN A 210 -3.45 11.56 2.83
CA GLN A 210 -3.77 10.53 1.83
C GLN A 210 -3.76 11.14 0.43
N LEU A 211 -3.09 10.47 -0.51
CA LEU A 211 -3.19 10.82 -1.93
C LEU A 211 -4.65 10.64 -2.39
N GLY A 212 -5.26 11.71 -2.89
CA GLY A 212 -6.68 11.73 -3.23
C GLY A 212 -7.62 11.83 -2.02
N GLY A 213 -7.10 12.13 -0.83
CA GLY A 213 -7.88 12.21 0.41
C GLY A 213 -8.99 13.27 0.37
N GLU A 214 -8.78 14.40 -0.30
CA GLU A 214 -9.80 15.41 -0.53
C GLU A 214 -10.98 14.84 -1.33
N PHE A 215 -10.68 14.18 -2.47
CA PHE A 215 -11.70 13.56 -3.32
C PHE A 215 -12.48 12.49 -2.56
N LEU A 216 -11.79 11.62 -1.81
CA LEU A 216 -12.44 10.59 -1.00
C LEU A 216 -13.31 11.20 0.10
N THR A 217 -12.85 12.26 0.75
CA THR A 217 -13.63 13.00 1.75
C THR A 217 -14.91 13.56 1.14
N ARG A 218 -14.81 14.18 -0.04
CA ARG A 218 -15.95 14.72 -0.78
C ARG A 218 -16.97 13.64 -1.15
N VAL A 219 -16.49 12.49 -1.62
CA VAL A 219 -17.36 11.35 -1.94
C VAL A 219 -18.07 10.83 -0.68
N ARG A 220 -17.36 10.73 0.45
CA ARG A 220 -17.92 10.24 1.73
C ARG A 220 -18.89 11.22 2.38
N SER A 221 -18.68 12.52 2.23
CA SER A 221 -19.56 13.55 2.78
C SER A 221 -20.77 13.86 1.88
N SER A 222 -20.77 13.35 0.64
CA SER A 222 -21.89 13.54 -0.28
C SER A 222 -23.12 12.76 0.19
N GLN A 223 -24.27 13.43 0.22
CA GLN A 223 -25.53 12.77 0.53
C GLN A 223 -25.88 11.75 -0.56
N ASN A 224 -26.17 10.52 -0.14
CA ASN A 224 -26.59 9.45 -1.02
C ASN A 224 -28.09 9.55 -1.33
N HIS A 225 -28.49 10.52 -2.18
CA HIS A 225 -29.89 10.75 -2.53
C HIS A 225 -30.56 9.57 -3.24
N LEU A 226 -29.77 8.74 -3.92
CA LEU A 226 -30.23 7.58 -4.67
C LEU A 226 -30.20 6.28 -3.84
N GLY A 227 -29.76 6.35 -2.58
CA GLY A 227 -29.65 5.19 -1.71
C GLY A 227 -28.72 4.09 -2.24
N VAL A 228 -27.74 4.44 -3.09
CA VAL A 228 -26.86 3.45 -3.72
C VAL A 228 -25.97 2.80 -2.67
N MET A 229 -26.12 1.50 -2.50
CA MET A 229 -25.29 0.72 -1.58
C MET A 229 -24.90 -0.63 -2.19
N ARG A 230 -23.96 -1.32 -1.55
CA ARG A 230 -23.60 -2.69 -1.92
C ARG A 230 -24.43 -3.67 -1.11
N LEU A 231 -24.94 -4.72 -1.75
CA LEU A 231 -25.56 -5.83 -1.03
C LEU A 231 -24.52 -6.56 -0.15
N THR A 232 -24.73 -6.53 1.16
CA THR A 232 -23.92 -7.20 2.17
C THR A 232 -24.73 -8.27 2.90
N GLU A 233 -24.03 -9.19 3.57
CA GLU A 233 -24.66 -10.27 4.35
C GLU A 233 -25.61 -9.71 5.43
N ASP A 234 -25.23 -8.60 6.07
CA ASP A 234 -26.04 -7.93 7.10
C ASP A 234 -27.34 -7.31 6.57
N PHE A 235 -27.46 -7.15 5.24
CA PHE A 235 -28.70 -6.68 4.62
C PHE A 235 -29.76 -7.78 4.53
N LEU A 236 -29.36 -9.05 4.62
CA LEU A 236 -30.26 -10.18 4.49
C LEU A 236 -31.02 -10.39 5.80
N GLN A 237 -32.35 -10.30 5.73
CA GLN A 237 -33.24 -10.63 6.84
C GLN A 237 -33.87 -12.01 6.58
N ALA A 238 -33.83 -12.87 7.59
CA ALA A 238 -34.36 -14.23 7.51
C ALA A 238 -35.89 -14.23 7.33
N GLY A 239 -36.38 -15.15 6.52
CA GLY A 239 -37.82 -15.34 6.29
C GLY A 239 -38.09 -16.55 5.40
N ASP A 240 -39.33 -16.76 4.96
CA ASP A 240 -39.73 -18.04 4.35
C ASP A 240 -39.53 -18.09 2.83
N CYS A 241 -39.00 -17.04 2.21
CA CYS A 241 -38.83 -17.00 0.76
C CYS A 241 -37.46 -17.49 0.35
N GLN A 242 -37.41 -18.58 -0.41
CA GLN A 242 -36.15 -19.02 -1.01
C GLN A 242 -35.69 -18.06 -2.12
N VAL A 243 -34.40 -17.74 -2.12
CA VAL A 243 -33.66 -17.02 -3.17
C VAL A 243 -32.31 -17.68 -3.43
N ASP A 244 -31.84 -17.63 -4.66
CA ASP A 244 -30.50 -18.13 -5.05
C ASP A 244 -29.52 -16.95 -5.13
N LEU A 245 -28.54 -16.90 -4.21
CA LEU A 245 -27.54 -15.83 -4.14
C LEU A 245 -26.14 -16.37 -4.40
N ALA A 246 -25.28 -15.55 -4.98
CA ALA A 246 -23.85 -15.80 -5.00
C ALA A 246 -23.19 -15.18 -3.76
N VAL A 247 -22.16 -15.82 -3.19
CA VAL A 247 -21.46 -15.35 -1.97
C VAL A 247 -19.99 -15.08 -2.25
N GLN A 248 -19.55 -13.82 -2.11
CA GLN A 248 -18.22 -13.27 -2.46
C GLN A 248 -17.80 -13.39 -3.93
N ASN A 249 -18.15 -14.49 -4.58
CA ASN A 249 -17.81 -14.84 -5.94
C ASN A 249 -19.09 -15.19 -6.70
N ILE A 250 -19.28 -14.62 -7.88
CA ILE A 250 -20.46 -14.85 -8.72
C ILE A 250 -20.69 -16.33 -9.07
N LYS A 251 -19.64 -17.17 -9.01
CA LYS A 251 -19.72 -18.62 -9.23
C LYS A 251 -20.11 -19.43 -7.98
N ALA A 252 -20.00 -18.84 -6.79
CA ALA A 252 -20.28 -19.51 -5.52
C ALA A 252 -21.75 -19.34 -5.13
N LYS A 253 -22.63 -20.12 -5.77
CA LYS A 253 -24.08 -20.07 -5.55
C LYS A 253 -24.48 -20.78 -4.25
N GLN A 254 -25.40 -20.20 -3.52
CA GLN A 254 -25.97 -20.73 -2.30
C GLN A 254 -27.45 -20.32 -2.16
N LYS A 255 -28.26 -21.20 -1.58
CA LYS A 255 -29.66 -20.93 -1.26
C LYS A 255 -29.78 -20.17 0.05
N PHE A 256 -30.59 -19.12 0.06
CA PHE A 256 -30.95 -18.35 1.25
C PHE A 256 -32.47 -18.29 1.41
N PHE A 257 -32.89 -18.15 2.66
CA PHE A 257 -34.28 -17.96 3.06
C PHE A 257 -34.42 -16.56 3.62
N VAL A 258 -35.10 -15.69 2.88
CA VAL A 258 -35.24 -14.26 3.18
C VAL A 258 -36.71 -13.87 3.29
N ASP A 259 -36.98 -12.70 3.86
CA ASP A 259 -38.34 -12.17 3.86
C ASP A 259 -38.82 -11.75 2.45
N LYS A 260 -40.13 -11.49 2.33
CA LYS A 260 -40.77 -11.08 1.06
C LYS A 260 -40.28 -9.73 0.56
N THR A 261 -39.95 -8.80 1.45
CA THR A 261 -39.48 -7.45 1.14
C THR A 261 -38.12 -7.53 0.47
N ILE A 262 -37.17 -8.26 1.06
CA ILE A 262 -35.83 -8.50 0.51
C ILE A 262 -35.92 -9.20 -0.83
N LYS A 263 -36.76 -10.24 -0.98
CA LYS A 263 -36.94 -10.91 -2.27
C LYS A 263 -37.45 -9.95 -3.36
N SER A 264 -38.44 -9.11 -3.04
CA SER A 264 -38.93 -8.08 -3.97
C SER A 264 -37.83 -7.07 -4.30
N PHE A 265 -37.02 -6.71 -3.31
CA PHE A 265 -35.97 -5.71 -3.43
C PHE A 265 -34.81 -6.18 -4.32
N LEU A 266 -34.37 -7.44 -4.17
CA LEU A 266 -33.40 -8.09 -5.05
C LEU A 266 -33.87 -8.11 -6.51
N LYS A 267 -35.15 -8.41 -6.76
CA LYS A 267 -35.71 -8.43 -8.13
C LYS A 267 -35.71 -7.07 -8.82
N LYS A 268 -35.81 -5.98 -8.06
CA LYS A 268 -35.82 -4.61 -8.60
C LYS A 268 -34.41 -4.07 -8.86
N ASN A 269 -33.41 -4.64 -8.20
CA ASN A 269 -32.02 -4.21 -8.30
C ASN A 269 -31.25 -5.23 -9.15
N ILE A 270 -30.98 -4.88 -10.41
CA ILE A 270 -30.33 -5.80 -11.37
C ILE A 270 -28.88 -5.43 -11.68
N LEU A 271 -28.42 -4.27 -11.18
CA LEU A 271 -27.14 -3.70 -11.57
C LEU A 271 -26.00 -4.34 -10.76
N PHE A 272 -25.15 -5.06 -11.47
CA PHE A 272 -23.97 -5.69 -10.93
C PHE A 272 -22.72 -4.95 -11.39
N LEU A 273 -21.96 -4.37 -10.45
CA LEU A 273 -20.68 -3.74 -10.71
C LEU A 273 -19.55 -4.76 -10.59
N ARG A 274 -18.93 -5.10 -11.72
CA ARG A 274 -17.68 -5.85 -11.76
C ARG A 274 -16.51 -4.88 -11.64
N ALA A 275 -15.89 -4.81 -10.47
CA ALA A 275 -14.80 -3.88 -10.16
C ALA A 275 -13.40 -4.53 -10.25
N ILE A 276 -13.29 -5.73 -10.83
CA ILE A 276 -12.00 -6.41 -11.01
C ILE A 276 -11.38 -5.96 -12.34
N ASP A 277 -10.29 -5.21 -12.25
CA ASP A 277 -9.36 -5.07 -13.36
C ASP A 277 -8.50 -6.34 -13.40
N SER A 278 -8.69 -7.16 -14.42
CA SER A 278 -7.86 -8.35 -14.63
C SER A 278 -7.05 -8.14 -15.88
N LYS A 279 -5.75 -8.45 -15.83
CA LYS A 279 -4.79 -8.23 -16.94
C LYS A 279 -5.30 -8.73 -18.31
N ASN A 280 -6.21 -9.71 -18.32
CA ASN A 280 -6.80 -10.32 -19.52
C ASN A 280 -8.35 -10.29 -19.56
N GLY A 281 -9.03 -9.51 -18.70
CA GLY A 281 -10.49 -9.49 -18.63
C GLY A 281 -11.12 -8.15 -19.02
N LYS A 282 -12.46 -8.10 -18.94
CA LYS A 282 -13.23 -6.88 -19.20
C LYS A 282 -12.90 -5.84 -18.13
N LYS A 283 -12.75 -4.57 -18.55
CA LYS A 283 -12.60 -3.40 -17.68
C LYS A 283 -13.75 -3.30 -16.68
N ILE A 284 -13.61 -2.42 -15.69
CA ILE A 284 -14.71 -2.06 -14.77
C ILE A 284 -15.99 -1.81 -15.58
N GLN A 285 -17.05 -2.55 -15.28
CA GLN A 285 -18.29 -2.46 -16.04
C GLN A 285 -19.52 -2.79 -15.19
N LEU A 286 -20.65 -2.23 -15.61
CA LEU A 286 -21.97 -2.60 -15.11
C LEU A 286 -22.53 -3.74 -15.96
N GLU A 287 -23.10 -4.73 -15.29
CA GLU A 287 -23.70 -5.91 -15.88
C GLU A 287 -25.08 -6.17 -15.27
N ASP A 288 -25.85 -7.04 -15.90
CA ASP A 288 -27.12 -7.53 -15.38
C ASP A 288 -26.89 -8.81 -14.56
N ILE A 289 -27.19 -8.76 -13.25
CA ILE A 289 -26.99 -9.88 -12.32
C ILE A 289 -27.74 -11.15 -12.76
N ARG A 290 -28.86 -11.01 -13.47
CA ARG A 290 -29.70 -12.12 -13.94
C ARG A 290 -28.99 -12.97 -14.99
N SER A 291 -28.00 -12.41 -15.67
CA SER A 291 -27.14 -13.14 -16.63
C SER A 291 -26.32 -14.24 -15.97
N TYR A 292 -26.22 -14.24 -14.63
CA TYR A 292 -25.47 -15.23 -13.84
C TYR A 292 -26.35 -16.31 -13.22
N ASP A 293 -27.66 -16.30 -13.51
CA ASP A 293 -28.61 -17.27 -12.96
C ASP A 293 -28.57 -17.26 -11.41
N VAL A 294 -28.58 -16.06 -10.85
CA VAL A 294 -28.72 -15.74 -9.42
C VAL A 294 -29.57 -14.49 -9.24
N GLU A 295 -30.24 -14.36 -8.10
CA GLU A 295 -31.05 -13.19 -7.74
C GLU A 295 -30.20 -12.07 -7.11
N GLY A 296 -28.95 -12.35 -6.74
CA GLY A 296 -28.03 -11.34 -6.19
C GLY A 296 -26.63 -11.87 -5.91
N LEU A 297 -25.67 -10.96 -5.73
CA LEU A 297 -24.35 -11.26 -5.17
C LEU A 297 -24.22 -10.58 -3.81
N VAL A 298 -24.10 -11.38 -2.75
CA VAL A 298 -23.84 -10.91 -1.40
C VAL A 298 -22.33 -10.96 -1.12
N GLY A 299 -21.78 -9.84 -0.63
CA GLY A 299 -20.38 -9.77 -0.25
C GLY A 299 -20.21 -9.52 1.24
N LYS A 300 -19.10 -9.99 1.82
CA LYS A 300 -18.68 -9.64 3.19
C LYS A 300 -18.43 -8.14 3.22
N GLN A 301 -18.58 -7.49 4.38
CA GLN A 301 -18.26 -6.06 4.50
C GLN A 301 -16.86 -5.72 3.96
N SER A 302 -15.89 -6.62 4.17
CA SER A 302 -14.50 -6.46 3.74
C SER A 302 -14.21 -6.79 2.27
N SER A 303 -15.14 -7.41 1.53
CA SER A 303 -14.92 -7.79 0.12
C SER A 303 -15.19 -6.62 -0.82
N ARG A 304 -14.22 -6.30 -1.69
CA ARG A 304 -14.22 -5.10 -2.54
C ARG A 304 -14.21 -5.40 -4.05
N ASN A 305 -14.19 -6.67 -4.44
CA ASN A 305 -13.90 -7.07 -5.83
C ASN A 305 -15.12 -6.99 -6.76
N MET A 306 -16.32 -7.22 -6.21
CA MET A 306 -17.56 -7.28 -6.96
C MET A 306 -18.69 -6.73 -6.08
N ALA A 307 -19.58 -5.94 -6.65
CA ALA A 307 -20.64 -5.26 -5.91
C ALA A 307 -21.98 -5.40 -6.63
N HIS A 308 -22.94 -6.07 -6.00
CA HIS A 308 -24.34 -5.92 -6.40
C HIS A 308 -24.83 -4.58 -5.88
N LEU A 309 -25.19 -3.68 -6.80
CA LEU A 309 -25.64 -2.34 -6.47
C LEU A 309 -27.13 -2.36 -6.16
N ILE A 310 -27.44 -1.76 -5.03
CA ILE A 310 -28.76 -1.65 -4.46
C ILE A 310 -29.14 -0.18 -4.45
N PHE A 311 -30.35 0.14 -4.89
CA PHE A 311 -30.97 1.45 -4.87
C PHE A 311 -32.16 1.40 -3.91
N SER A 312 -32.16 2.27 -2.91
CA SER A 312 -33.20 2.37 -1.87
C SER A 312 -33.88 3.73 -1.88
#